data_AF-A0A495ALJ0-F1
#
_entry.id   AF-A0A495ALJ0-F1
#
_cell.length_a   1.000
_cell.length_b   1.000
_cell.length_c   1.000
_cell.angle_alpha   90.00
_cell.angle_beta   90.00
_cell.angle_gamma   90.00
#
_symmetry.space_group_name_H-M   'P 1'
#
loop_
_entity.id
_entity.type
_entity.pdbx_description
1 polymer ?
#
loop_
_entity_poly.entity_id
_entity_poly.type
_entity_poly.pdbx_seq_one_letter_code
_entity_poly.pdbx_strand_id
1 'polypeptide(L)'
;QLAAKTAPLFKEFGALRIVECWADDVPDGKLTDFRMAVKAEEDEEVVFSWIEYPSKEARDEANRKMMSDPRMKAFGDTMPFDGKRMIYGGFMPLLDE
;
A
#
# COMPACT_ATOMS: atom_id res chain seq x y z
N GLN A 1 -6.71 10.95 -3.40
CA GLN A 1 -6.93 10.99 -4.87
C GLN A 1 -6.01 10.04 -5.63
N LEU A 2 -4.72 9.93 -5.29
CA LEU A 2 -3.77 9.00 -5.94
C LEU A 2 -4.29 7.55 -5.92
N ALA A 3 -4.64 7.02 -4.75
CA ALA A 3 -5.17 5.66 -4.60
C ALA A 3 -6.41 5.38 -5.49
N ALA A 4 -7.32 6.34 -5.63
CA ALA A 4 -8.49 6.18 -6.48
C ALA A 4 -8.14 6.08 -7.98
N LYS A 5 -7.02 6.66 -8.41
CA LYS A 5 -6.52 6.58 -9.80
C LYS A 5 -5.72 5.29 -10.04
N THR A 6 -5.01 4.78 -9.04
CA THR A 6 -4.18 3.58 -9.17
C THR A 6 -4.95 2.28 -8.90
N ALA A 7 -5.98 2.30 -8.06
CA ALA A 7 -6.78 1.12 -7.73
C ALA A 7 -7.38 0.41 -8.97
N PRO A 8 -7.94 1.10 -9.97
CA PRO A 8 -8.42 0.46 -11.20
C PRO A 8 -7.31 -0.28 -11.97
N LEU A 9 -6.08 0.23 -11.95
CA LEU A 9 -4.94 -0.42 -12.60
C LEU A 9 -4.55 -1.71 -11.87
N PHE A 10 -4.55 -1.69 -10.53
CA PHE A 10 -4.32 -2.90 -9.75
C PHE A 10 -5.39 -3.97 -10.05
N LYS A 11 -6.66 -3.57 -10.14
CA LYS A 11 -7.75 -4.47 -10.54
C LYS A 11 -7.56 -5.02 -11.96
N GLU A 12 -7.18 -4.18 -12.91
CA GLU A 12 -6.87 -4.56 -14.30
C GLU A 12 -5.78 -5.65 -14.34
N PHE A 13 -4.83 -5.63 -13.40
CA PHE A 13 -3.74 -6.60 -13.33
C PHE A 13 -4.00 -7.81 -12.43
N GLY A 14 -5.21 -7.95 -11.89
CA GLY A 14 -5.64 -9.15 -11.16
C GLY A 14 -5.76 -8.99 -9.65
N ALA A 15 -5.71 -7.76 -9.11
CA ALA A 15 -6.08 -7.53 -7.72
C ALA A 15 -7.58 -7.77 -7.50
N LEU A 16 -7.92 -8.41 -6.38
CA LEU A 16 -9.30 -8.67 -5.95
C LEU A 16 -9.88 -7.52 -5.14
N ARG A 17 -9.05 -6.80 -4.39
CA ARG A 17 -9.45 -5.68 -3.53
C ARG A 17 -8.26 -4.79 -3.25
N ILE A 18 -8.52 -3.50 -3.12
CA ILE A 18 -7.54 -2.50 -2.68
C ILE A 18 -8.21 -1.80 -1.50
N VAL A 19 -7.50 -1.68 -0.39
CA VAL A 19 -7.98 -1.00 0.82
C VAL A 19 -6.91 -0.04 1.28
N GLU A 20 -7.33 1.19 1.59
CA GLU A 20 -6.49 2.26 2.12
C GLU A 20 -7.23 2.84 3.33
N CYS A 21 -6.61 2.79 4.50
CA CYS A 21 -7.20 3.25 5.76
C CYS A 21 -6.36 4.39 6.33
N TRP A 22 -6.98 5.53 6.59
CA TRP A 22 -6.36 6.60 7.37
C TRP A 22 -6.35 6.24 8.85
N ALA A 23 -5.34 6.66 9.60
CA ALA A 23 -5.30 6.52 11.05
C ALA A 23 -6.54 7.16 11.70
N ASP A 24 -7.16 6.45 12.64
CA ASP A 24 -8.33 6.94 13.39
C ASP A 24 -8.03 6.87 14.90
N ASP A 25 -7.75 5.67 15.42
CA ASP A 25 -7.30 5.44 16.79
C ASP A 25 -6.00 4.61 16.78
N VAL A 26 -4.86 5.29 16.63
CA VAL A 26 -3.52 4.68 16.57
C VAL A 26 -2.72 5.08 17.81
N PRO A 27 -2.57 4.19 18.81
CA PRO A 27 -1.92 4.53 20.07
C PRO A 27 -0.40 4.60 19.95
N ASP A 28 0.20 5.51 20.72
CA ASP A 28 1.65 5.60 20.88
C ASP A 28 2.20 4.52 21.83
N GLY A 29 3.30 3.89 21.42
CA GLY A 29 4.00 2.87 22.18
C GLY A 29 5.28 3.41 22.83
N LYS A 30 5.89 2.59 23.68
CA LYS A 30 7.25 2.87 24.23
C LYS A 30 8.35 2.05 23.55
N LEU A 31 8.00 0.87 23.05
CA LEU A 31 8.93 -0.05 22.40
C LEU A 31 8.74 -0.05 20.88
N THR A 32 7.48 -0.11 20.44
CA THR A 32 7.05 -0.09 19.04
C THR A 32 5.62 0.42 18.94
N ASP A 33 5.32 1.09 17.83
CA ASP A 33 3.97 1.43 17.38
C ASP A 33 3.97 1.67 15.86
N PHE A 34 2.81 1.96 15.28
CA PHE A 34 2.67 2.19 13.85
C PHE A 34 3.40 3.46 13.36
N ARG A 35 3.44 4.52 14.17
CA ARG A 35 4.16 5.75 13.81
C ARG A 35 5.67 5.49 13.77
N MET A 36 6.20 4.76 14.76
CA MET A 36 7.60 4.30 14.80
C MET A 36 7.93 3.38 13.61
N ALA A 37 7.01 2.51 13.20
CA ALA A 37 7.24 1.55 12.12
C ALA A 37 7.58 2.22 10.77
N VAL A 38 7.01 3.39 10.51
CA VAL A 38 7.27 4.20 9.32
C VAL A 38 8.07 5.47 9.62
N LYS A 39 8.55 5.66 10.87
CA LYS A 39 9.23 6.89 11.32
C LYS A 39 8.44 8.14 10.93
N ALA A 40 7.16 8.20 11.27
CA ALA A 40 6.28 9.32 10.98
C ALA A 40 6.76 10.61 11.66
N GLU A 41 6.73 11.72 10.94
CA GLU A 41 6.99 13.07 11.46
C GLU A 41 5.73 13.66 12.12
N GLU A 42 5.86 14.80 12.81
CA GLU A 42 4.77 15.40 13.59
C GLU A 42 3.57 15.83 12.73
N ASP A 43 3.79 16.19 11.47
CA ASP A 43 2.77 16.62 10.52
C ASP A 43 2.23 15.48 9.63
N GLU A 44 2.58 14.22 9.97
CA GLU A 44 2.20 13.04 9.20
C GLU A 44 1.28 12.09 9.96
N GLU A 45 0.44 11.39 9.20
CA GLU A 45 -0.44 10.34 9.69
C GLU A 45 -0.14 9.00 9.02
N VAL A 46 -0.38 7.91 9.76
CA VAL A 46 -0.20 6.55 9.24
C VAL A 46 -1.34 6.21 8.30
N VAL A 47 -0.99 5.65 7.14
CA VAL A 47 -1.94 4.96 6.26
C VAL A 47 -1.65 3.46 6.33
N PHE A 48 -2.68 2.68 6.69
CA PHE A 48 -2.62 1.22 6.63
C PHE A 48 -3.34 0.74 5.37
N SER A 49 -2.63 0.01 4.51
CA SER A 49 -3.19 -0.42 3.23
C SER A 49 -2.77 -1.81 2.83
N TRP A 50 -3.63 -2.45 2.04
CA TRP A 50 -3.34 -3.75 1.46
C TRP A 50 -4.05 -3.95 0.13
N ILE A 51 -3.50 -4.87 -0.66
CA ILE A 51 -4.05 -5.30 -1.93
C ILE A 51 -4.21 -6.81 -1.87
N GLU A 52 -5.44 -7.28 -2.06
CA GLU A 52 -5.76 -8.70 -2.06
C GLU A 52 -5.58 -9.26 -3.47
N TYR A 53 -4.97 -10.43 -3.56
CA TYR A 53 -4.73 -11.17 -4.82
C TYR A 53 -5.15 -12.62 -4.64
N PRO A 54 -5.59 -13.30 -5.72
CA PRO A 54 -6.03 -14.70 -5.62
C PRO A 54 -4.88 -15.68 -5.37
N SER A 55 -3.64 -15.29 -5.69
CA SER A 55 -2.43 -16.08 -5.43
C SER A 55 -1.18 -15.21 -5.44
N LYS A 56 -0.06 -15.77 -4.96
CA LYS A 56 1.25 -15.11 -5.03
C LYS A 56 1.69 -14.87 -6.47
N GLU A 57 1.42 -15.81 -7.38
CA GLU A 57 1.77 -15.72 -8.79
C GLU A 57 1.03 -14.57 -9.47
N ALA A 58 -0.27 -14.42 -9.16
CA ALA A 58 -1.08 -13.30 -9.63
C ALA A 58 -0.53 -11.96 -9.10
N ARG A 59 -0.20 -11.89 -7.80
CA ARG A 59 0.43 -10.71 -7.18
C ARG A 59 1.75 -10.34 -7.85
N ASP A 60 2.62 -11.31 -8.09
CA ASP A 60 3.94 -11.08 -8.69
C ASP A 60 3.83 -10.59 -10.14
N GLU A 61 2.90 -11.15 -10.92
CA GLU A 61 2.61 -10.69 -12.27
C GLU A 61 2.00 -9.28 -12.28
N ALA A 62 1.06 -9.01 -11.37
CA ALA A 62 0.46 -7.69 -11.23
C ALA A 62 1.49 -6.61 -10.89
N ASN A 63 2.39 -6.91 -9.96
CA ASN A 63 3.47 -5.99 -9.59
C ASN A 63 4.44 -5.73 -10.75
N ARG A 64 4.80 -6.75 -11.53
CA ARG A 64 5.64 -6.58 -12.74
C ARG A 64 4.97 -5.66 -13.77
N LYS A 65 3.68 -5.89 -14.04
CA LYS A 65 2.89 -5.03 -14.93
C LYS A 65 2.83 -3.60 -14.39
N MET A 66 2.54 -3.44 -13.11
CA MET A 66 2.46 -2.12 -12.47
C MET A 66 3.77 -1.32 -12.60
N MET A 67 4.91 -1.96 -12.35
CA MET A 67 6.22 -1.30 -12.46
C MET A 67 6.60 -0.91 -13.90
N SER A 68 6.09 -1.64 -14.89
CA SER A 68 6.40 -1.39 -16.31
C SER A 68 5.34 -0.52 -17.00
N ASP A 69 4.18 -0.31 -16.39
CA ASP A 69 3.09 0.43 -17.00
C ASP A 69 3.41 1.93 -17.12
N PRO A 70 3.36 2.53 -18.33
CA PRO A 70 3.63 3.95 -18.52
C PRO A 70 2.69 4.87 -17.72
N ARG A 71 1.45 4.43 -17.44
CA ARG A 71 0.48 5.17 -16.62
C ARG A 71 0.99 5.37 -15.19
N MET A 72 1.83 4.45 -14.68
CA MET A 72 2.41 4.55 -13.34
C MET A 72 3.54 5.58 -13.24
N LYS A 73 4.26 5.83 -14.34
CA LYS A 73 5.29 6.88 -14.36
C LYS A 73 4.69 8.26 -14.10
N ALA A 74 3.48 8.51 -14.59
CA ALA A 74 2.77 9.77 -14.35
C ALA A 74 2.41 10.01 -12.87
N PHE A 75 2.40 8.95 -12.05
CA PHE A 75 2.06 9.03 -10.64
C PHE A 75 3.30 9.11 -9.72
N GLY A 76 4.44 8.56 -10.13
CA GLY A 76 5.66 8.51 -9.33
C GLY A 76 6.17 9.88 -8.89
N ASP A 77 6.02 10.90 -9.75
CA ASP A 77 6.46 12.28 -9.47
C ASP A 77 5.49 13.05 -8.56
N THR A 78 4.34 12.45 -8.22
CA THR A 78 3.26 13.09 -7.45
C THR A 78 2.90 12.31 -6.19
N MET A 79 3.79 11.42 -5.72
CA MET A 79 3.56 10.69 -4.47
C MET A 79 3.41 11.68 -3.30
N PRO A 80 2.25 11.69 -2.61
CA PRO A 80 1.99 12.63 -1.52
C PRO A 80 2.58 12.15 -0.17
N PHE A 81 3.58 11.25 -0.20
CA PHE A 81 4.23 10.66 0.97
C PHE A 81 5.68 10.28 0.64
N ASP A 82 6.52 10.11 1.66
CA ASP A 82 7.91 9.68 1.48
C ASP A 82 8.03 8.16 1.25
N GLY A 83 8.23 7.77 -0.01
CA GLY A 83 8.41 6.37 -0.40
C GLY A 83 9.59 5.65 0.24
N LYS A 84 10.58 6.36 0.81
CA LYS A 84 11.71 5.72 1.52
C LYS A 84 11.33 5.15 2.88
N ARG A 85 10.25 5.67 3.48
CA ARG A 85 9.74 5.27 4.79
C ARG A 85 8.57 4.29 4.68
N MET A 86 8.04 4.07 3.48
CA MET A 86 7.04 3.05 3.22
C MET A 86 7.61 1.66 3.51
N ILE A 87 6.91 0.92 4.36
CA ILE A 87 7.14 -0.50 4.59
C ILE A 87 6.23 -1.32 3.69
N TYR A 88 6.76 -2.36 3.05
CA TYR A 88 6.00 -3.22 2.15
C TYR A 88 6.40 -4.68 2.34
N GLY A 89 5.42 -5.57 2.27
CA GLY A 89 5.60 -7.02 2.36
C GLY A 89 4.41 -7.75 1.75
N GLY A 90 4.60 -9.02 1.43
CA GLY A 90 3.52 -9.88 0.98
C GLY A 90 3.26 -11.00 1.98
N PHE A 91 2.00 -11.25 2.28
CA PHE A 91 1.57 -12.19 3.30
C PHE A 91 0.63 -13.24 2.68
N MET A 92 0.69 -14.46 3.20
CA MET A 92 -0.29 -15.51 2.89
C MET A 92 -1.35 -15.50 4.00
N PRO A 93 -2.65 -15.44 3.68
CA PRO A 93 -3.69 -15.43 4.70
C PRO A 93 -3.63 -16.73 5.50
N LEU A 94 -3.58 -16.59 6.82
CA LEU A 94 -3.69 -17.73 7.75
C LEU A 94 -5.16 -18.01 8.09
N LEU A 95 -6.01 -16.98 8.10
CA LEU A 95 -7.44 -17.00 8.38
C LEU A 95 -8.11 -15.93 7.51
N ASP A 96 -9.26 -16.26 6.92
CA ASP A 96 -10.10 -15.39 6.10
C ASP A 96 -11.56 -15.86 6.25
N GLU A 97 -12.39 -15.08 6.95
CA GLU A 97 -13.79 -15.40 7.31
C GLU A 97 -14.76 -14.34 6.77
#